data_AF-A0A7C3HUU0-F1
#
_entry.id   AF-A0A7C3HUU0-F1
#
_cell.length_a   1.000
_cell.length_b   1.000
_cell.length_c   1.000
_cell.angle_alpha   90.00
_cell.angle_beta   90.00
_cell.angle_gamma   90.00
#
_symmetry.space_group_name_H-M   'P 1'
#
loop_
_entity.id
_entity.type
_entity.pdbx_description
1 polymer ?
#
loop_
_entity_poly.entity_id
_entity_poly.type
_entity_poly.pdbx_seq_one_letter_code
_entity_poly.pdbx_strand_id
1 'polypeptide(L)' 'MEFLQNIVIFIYIAVAGFLVYLVLSQEPKQGAGDMFGGSTDLFSTRGITGGLYRITVVLGVLFVVLAFSFRFFTR' A
#
# COMPACT_ATOMS: atom_id res chain seq x y z
N MET A 1 -17.59 -21.70 -9.61
CA MET A 1 -16.92 -20.38 -9.57
C MET A 1 -15.43 -20.47 -9.27
N GLU A 2 -14.84 -21.67 -9.23
CA GLU A 2 -13.46 -21.87 -8.79
C GLU A 2 -12.42 -21.13 -9.64
N PHE A 3 -12.57 -21.13 -10.96
CA PHE A 3 -11.65 -20.41 -11.84
C PHE A 3 -11.61 -18.90 -11.55
N LEU A 4 -12.78 -18.26 -11.39
CA LEU A 4 -12.87 -16.84 -11.04
C LEU A 4 -12.30 -16.56 -9.64
N GLN A 5 -12.60 -17.42 -8.67
CA GLN A 5 -12.07 -17.30 -7.31
C GLN A 5 -10.53 -17.39 -7.31
N ASN A 6 -9.96 -18.33 -8.05
CA ASN A 6 -8.51 -18.48 -8.18
C ASN A 6 -7.88 -17.24 -8.80
N ILE A 7 -8.48 -16.67 -9.84
CA ILE A 7 -8.00 -15.40 -10.43
C ILE A 7 -7.98 -14.28 -9.38
N VAL A 8 -9.06 -14.11 -8.63
CA VAL A 8 -9.13 -13.06 -7.60
C VAL A 8 -8.08 -13.29 -6.50
N ILE A 9 -7.84 -14.54 -6.10
CA ILE A 9 -6.78 -14.91 -5.16
C ILE A 9 -5.40 -14.51 -5.70
N PHE A 10 -5.09 -14.86 -6.96
CA PHE A 10 -3.80 -14.50 -7.56
C PHE A 10 -3.61 -12.99 -7.66
N ILE A 11 -4.65 -12.24 -8.04
CA ILE A 11 -4.61 -10.77 -8.07
C ILE A 11 -4.37 -10.22 -6.66
N TYR A 12 -5.06 -10.75 -5.65
CA TYR A 12 -4.90 -10.32 -4.27
C TYR A 12 -3.48 -10.55 -3.75
N ILE A 13 -2.88 -11.72 -4.04
CA ILE A 13 -1.48 -12.03 -3.69
C ILE A 13 -0.53 -11.05 -4.38
N ALA A 14 -0.71 -10.77 -5.67
CA ALA A 14 0.13 -9.85 -6.42
C ALA A 14 0.06 -8.42 -5.86
N VAL A 15 -1.16 -7.92 -5.56
CA VAL A 15 -1.36 -6.60 -4.95
C VAL A 15 -0.71 -6.55 -3.57
N ALA A 16 -0.89 -7.58 -2.73
CA ALA A 16 -0.30 -7.64 -1.40
C ALA A 16 1.24 -7.60 -1.45
N GLY A 17 1.84 -8.47 -2.28
CA GLY A 17 3.30 -8.52 -2.43
C GLY A 17 3.88 -7.21 -2.96
N PHE A 18 3.22 -6.59 -3.95
CA PHE A 18 3.66 -5.31 -4.49
C PHE A 18 3.52 -4.18 -3.47
N LEU A 19 2.46 -4.18 -2.67
CA LEU A 19 2.27 -3.19 -1.61
C LEU A 19 3.35 -3.31 -0.54
N VAL A 20 3.70 -4.53 -0.12
CA VAL A 20 4.83 -4.78 0.79
C VAL A 20 6.13 -4.24 0.20
N TYR A 21 6.42 -4.56 -1.07
CA TYR A 21 7.61 -4.05 -1.76
C TYR A 21 7.67 -2.51 -1.77
N LEU A 22 6.56 -1.84 -2.12
CA LEU A 22 6.51 -0.39 -2.17
C LEU A 22 6.68 0.26 -0.80
N VAL A 23 6.12 -0.33 0.26
CA VAL A 23 6.27 0.17 1.63
C VAL A 23 7.71 0.02 2.09
N LEU A 24 8.35 -1.12 1.86
CA LEU A 24 9.76 -1.34 2.21
C LEU A 24 10.70 -0.44 1.41
N SER A 25 10.37 -0.13 0.16
CA SER A 25 11.13 0.80 -0.67
C SER A 25 11.01 2.26 -0.23
N GLN A 26 10.06 2.60 0.63
CA GLN A 26 9.83 3.96 1.15
C GLN A 26 10.53 4.15 2.50
N GLU A 27 11.86 4.10 2.49
CA GLU A 27 12.66 4.33 3.70
C GLU A 27 12.35 5.71 4.31
N PRO A 28 12.05 5.78 5.63
CA PRO A 28 11.95 7.06 6.31
C PRO A 28 13.26 7.83 6.18
N LYS A 29 13.19 9.14 5.95
CA LYS A 29 14.38 10.00 6.13
C LYS A 29 14.85 9.77 7.57
N GLN A 30 16.14 9.46 7.77
CA GLN A 30 16.71 9.18 9.08
C GLN A 30 17.33 10.45 9.68
N GLY A 31 16.89 10.80 10.88
CA GLY A 31 17.34 11.92 11.69
C GLY A 31 17.04 11.65 13.16
N ALA A 32 17.95 12.09 14.05
CA ALA A 32 17.93 11.76 15.48
C ALA A 32 16.69 12.26 16.26
N GLY A 33 15.75 12.96 15.61
CA GLY A 33 14.47 13.43 16.17
C GLY A 33 13.22 12.84 15.52
N ASP A 34 13.32 11.89 14.59
CA ASP A 34 12.20 11.48 13.72
C ASP A 34 11.12 10.65 14.41
N MET A 35 11.43 10.03 15.56
CA MET A 35 10.42 9.41 16.42
C MET A 35 9.68 10.40 17.34
N PHE A 36 10.16 11.65 17.43
CA PHE A 36 9.66 12.67 18.37
C PHE A 36 8.98 13.86 17.69
N GLY A 37 8.67 13.77 16.39
CA GLY A 37 8.08 14.88 15.65
C GLY A 37 9.10 15.98 15.41
N GLY A 38 10.21 15.62 14.75
CA GLY A 38 11.27 16.54 14.35
C GLY A 38 10.72 17.83 13.73
N SER A 39 11.38 18.95 14.02
CA SER A 39 11.05 20.32 13.60
C SER A 39 10.47 20.32 12.19
N THR A 40 9.13 20.36 12.13
CA THR A 40 8.38 20.09 10.91
C THR A 40 8.54 21.30 10.01
N ASP A 41 9.39 21.20 9.01
CA ASP A 41 9.29 22.06 7.85
C ASP A 41 7.97 21.71 7.15
N LEU A 42 6.91 22.42 7.53
CA LEU A 42 5.50 22.24 7.09
C LEU A 42 5.35 22.27 5.56
N PHE A 43 6.38 22.70 4.85
CA PHE A 43 6.43 22.81 3.39
C PHE A 43 7.39 21.82 2.70
N SER A 44 7.90 20.80 3.42
CA SER A 44 8.81 19.76 2.88
C SER A 44 8.20 18.87 1.77
N THR A 45 6.95 19.09 1.38
CA THR A 45 6.21 18.29 0.38
C THR A 45 6.63 18.60 -1.06
N ARG A 46 7.89 18.35 -1.45
CA ARG A 46 8.28 18.38 -2.88
C ARG A 46 9.29 17.29 -3.19
N GLY A 47 8.81 16.15 -3.68
CA GLY A 47 9.68 15.07 -4.16
C GLY A 47 8.95 13.85 -4.72
N ILE A 48 9.77 12.92 -5.26
CA ILE A 48 9.40 11.63 -5.87
C ILE A 48 8.60 10.74 -4.90
N THR A 49 8.84 10.87 -3.59
CA THR A 49 8.12 10.15 -2.53
C THR A 49 6.62 10.42 -2.54
N GLY A 50 6.18 11.61 -2.99
CA GLY A 50 4.75 11.93 -3.09
C GLY A 50 4.01 11.11 -4.16
N GLY A 51 4.70 10.68 -5.23
CA GLY A 51 4.13 9.81 -6.26
C GLY A 51 3.96 8.38 -5.76
N LEU A 52 5.02 7.80 -5.16
CA LEU A 52 4.96 6.48 -4.53
C LEU A 52 3.90 6.43 -3.43
N TYR A 53 3.82 7.48 -2.59
CA TYR A 53 2.78 7.60 -1.57
C TYR A 53 1.36 7.48 -2.16
N ARG A 54 1.06 8.23 -3.24
CA ARG A 54 -0.26 8.16 -3.89
C ARG A 54 -0.56 6.76 -4.45
N ILE A 55 0.43 6.12 -5.07
CA ILE A 55 0.30 4.75 -5.59
C ILE A 55 0.03 3.76 -4.46
N THR A 56 0.75 3.86 -3.34
CA THR A 56 0.55 3.01 -2.17
C THR A 56 -0.85 3.18 -1.56
N VAL A 57 -1.37 4.41 -1.50
CA VAL A 57 -2.74 4.67 -1.04
C VAL A 57 -3.77 4.01 -1.96
N VAL A 58 -3.63 4.18 -3.28
CA VAL A 58 -4.55 3.55 -4.25
C VAL A 58 -4.50 2.02 -4.14
N LEU A 59 -3.31 1.44 -4.03
CA LEU A 59 -3.15 -0.01 -3.83
C LEU A 59 -3.71 -0.48 -2.48
N GLY A 60 -3.62 0.32 -1.43
CA GLY A 60 -4.22 0.03 -0.12
C GLY A 60 -5.74 -0.04 -0.20
N VAL A 61 -6.38 0.92 -0.88
CA VAL A 61 -7.82 0.88 -1.13
C VAL A 61 -8.20 -0.35 -1.96
N LEU A 62 -7.45 -0.62 -3.04
CA LEU A 62 -7.68 -1.80 -3.89
C LEU A 62 -7.56 -3.12 -3.10
N PHE A 63 -6.55 -3.24 -2.25
CA PHE A 63 -6.33 -4.39 -1.37
C PHE A 63 -7.54 -4.62 -0.46
N VAL A 64 -8.05 -3.57 0.19
CA VAL A 64 -9.24 -3.65 1.06
C VAL A 64 -10.47 -4.05 0.26
N VAL A 65 -10.71 -3.46 -0.91
CA VAL A 65 -11.84 -3.80 -1.79
C VAL A 65 -11.79 -5.28 -2.21
N LEU A 66 -10.61 -5.77 -2.60
CA LEU A 66 -10.42 -7.19 -2.95
C LEU A 66 -10.66 -8.10 -1.74
N ALA A 67 -10.21 -7.73 -0.54
CA ALA A 67 -10.47 -8.49 0.68
C ALA A 67 -11.98 -8.64 0.95
N PHE A 68 -12.75 -7.55 0.82
CA PHE A 68 -14.21 -7.62 0.96
C PHE A 68 -14.89 -8.41 -0.15
N SER A 69 -14.32 -8.42 -1.36
CA SER A 69 -14.88 -9.17 -2.48
C SER A 69 -14.99 -10.68 -2.20
N PHE A 70 -14.08 -11.23 -1.36
CA PHE A 70 -14.12 -12.65 -0.98
C PHE A 70 -15.41 -13.04 -0.23
N ARG A 71 -16.09 -12.09 0.42
CA ARG A 71 -17.37 -12.35 1.11
C ARG A 71 -18.46 -12.83 0.16
N PHE A 72 -18.41 -12.48 -1.12
CA PHE A 72 -19.42 -12.83 -2.12
C PHE A 72 -19.20 -14.20 -2.75
N PHE A 73 -18.04 -14.85 -2.51
CA PHE A 73 -17.82 -16.21 -2.96
C PHE A 73 -18.52 -17.18 -2.00
N THR A 74 -19.41 -18.00 -2.57
CA THR A 74 -20.08 -19.08 -1.84
C THR A 74 -19.08 -20.20 -1.54
N ARG A 75 -19.30 -20.92 -0.43
CA ARG A 75 -18.51 -22.09 -0.05
C ARG A 75 -18.66 -23.22 -1.06
#